data_AF-A0A7W1XD08-F1
#
_entry.id   AF-A0A7W1XD08-F1
#
_cell.length_a   1.000
_cell.length_b   1.000
_cell.length_c   1.000
_cell.angle_alpha   90.00
_cell.angle_beta   90.00
_cell.angle_gamma   90.00
#
_symmetry.space_group_name_H-M   'P 1'
#
loop_
_entity.id
_entity.type
_entity.pdbx_description
1 polymer ?
#
loop_
_entity_poly.entity_id
_entity_poly.type
_entity_poly.pdbx_seq_one_letter_code
_entity_poly.pdbx_strand_id
1 'polypeptide(L)'
;MEYHNLKEVGHFLQKQRKEKGYSLQKMAEITGIPSSTLWRIEQGTVRDKEKIQKVATSLGLFVDDLMKKIKKEDITETKRNLEAIENSINIGHKLKDDLELLKEFELESKHPLYPFWLFLKAKTFFYMKKYQKAERIAKSVICLEPNKLNMVL
;
A
#
# COMPACT_ATOMS: atom_id res chain seq x y z
N MET A 1 8.76 10.37 -13.25
CA MET A 1 7.88 9.66 -12.30
C MET A 1 6.95 10.65 -11.62
N GLU A 2 5.65 10.33 -11.52
CA GLU A 2 4.63 11.16 -10.87
C GLU A 2 4.41 10.65 -9.44
N TYR A 3 4.47 11.54 -8.45
CA TYR A 3 4.30 11.17 -7.05
C TYR A 3 2.80 11.00 -6.76
N HIS A 4 2.26 9.81 -6.98
CA HIS A 4 0.82 9.56 -6.80
C HIS A 4 0.38 9.52 -5.32
N ASN A 5 1.31 9.51 -4.35
CA ASN A 5 0.98 9.55 -2.93
C ASN A 5 1.80 10.58 -2.12
N LEU A 6 1.56 11.86 -2.41
CA LEU A 6 2.29 12.97 -1.77
C LEU A 6 2.04 13.08 -0.25
N LYS A 7 0.89 12.59 0.24
CA LYS A 7 0.58 12.58 1.68
C LYS A 7 1.52 11.66 2.44
N GLU A 8 1.67 10.42 1.99
CA GLU A 8 2.59 9.46 2.63
C GLU A 8 4.04 9.92 2.58
N VAL A 9 4.47 10.49 1.44
CA VAL A 9 5.79 11.12 1.31
C VAL A 9 5.96 12.22 2.37
N GLY A 10 4.98 13.11 2.49
CA GLY A 10 5.01 14.20 3.47
C GLY A 10 5.09 13.70 4.91
N HIS A 11 4.26 12.72 5.28
CA HIS A 11 4.28 12.11 6.61
C HIS A 11 5.61 11.43 6.92
N PHE A 12 6.19 10.72 5.96
CA PHE A 12 7.49 10.09 6.14
C PHE A 12 8.59 11.13 6.33
N LEU A 13 8.63 12.19 5.51
CA LEU A 13 9.60 13.28 5.65
C LEU A 13 9.48 13.96 7.02
N GLN A 14 8.25 14.18 7.51
CA GLN A 14 8.02 14.70 8.85
C GLN A 14 8.60 13.78 9.93
N LYS A 15 8.33 12.47 9.83
CA LYS A 15 8.84 11.47 10.77
C LYS A 15 10.37 11.51 10.81
N GLN A 16 11.02 11.48 9.65
CA GLN A 16 12.49 11.51 9.54
C GLN A 16 13.09 12.81 10.08
N ARG A 17 12.46 13.96 9.80
CA ARG A 17 12.89 15.25 10.37
C ARG A 17 12.85 15.22 11.90
N LYS A 18 11.75 14.71 12.47
CA LYS A 18 11.57 14.60 13.93
C LYS A 18 12.55 13.60 14.55
N GLU A 19 12.80 12.46 13.91
CA GLU A 19 13.81 11.47 14.35
C GLU A 19 15.22 12.07 14.40
N LYS A 20 15.55 12.98 13.47
CA LYS A 20 16.81 13.75 13.51
C LYS A 20 16.80 14.94 14.48
N GLY A 21 15.70 15.18 15.20
CA GLY A 21 15.57 16.27 16.16
C GLY A 21 15.45 17.66 15.55
N TYR A 22 15.16 17.78 14.25
CA TYR A 22 15.07 19.08 13.60
C TYR A 22 13.69 19.71 13.78
N SER A 23 13.64 20.97 14.20
CA SER A 23 12.42 21.80 14.12
C SER A 23 12.15 22.23 12.67
N LEU A 24 10.94 22.76 12.41
CA LEU A 24 10.63 23.32 11.08
C LEU A 24 11.53 24.53 10.77
N GLN A 25 11.79 25.40 11.75
CA GLN A 25 12.76 26.49 11.61
C GLN A 25 14.16 25.97 11.28
N LYS A 26 14.63 24.95 12.02
CA LYS A 26 15.97 24.42 11.77
C LYS A 26 16.09 23.82 10.36
N MET A 27 15.04 23.13 9.94
CA MET A 27 14.97 22.56 8.60
C MET A 27 14.88 23.64 7.51
N ALA A 28 14.21 24.76 7.80
CA ALA A 28 14.13 25.90 6.90
C ALA A 28 15.52 26.54 6.67
N GLU A 29 16.32 26.68 7.73
CA GLU A 29 17.72 27.14 7.62
C GLU A 29 18.56 26.20 6.74
N ILE A 30 18.44 24.88 6.96
CA ILE A 30 19.23 23.87 6.23
C ILE A 30 18.85 23.84 4.74
N THR A 31 17.57 23.94 4.43
CA THR A 31 17.05 23.75 3.06
C THR A 31 16.88 25.06 2.30
N GLY A 32 16.84 26.20 2.99
CA GLY A 32 16.41 27.48 2.43
C GLY A 32 14.93 27.51 2.03
N ILE A 33 14.12 26.54 2.47
CA ILE A 33 12.68 26.49 2.18
C ILE A 33 11.92 27.05 3.40
N PRO A 34 10.96 27.98 3.22
CA PRO A 34 10.22 28.54 4.34
C PRO A 34 9.51 27.47 5.18
N SER A 35 9.50 27.64 6.50
CA SER A 35 8.87 26.72 7.46
C SER A 35 7.41 26.39 7.12
N SER A 36 6.66 27.37 6.62
CA SER A 36 5.28 27.21 6.15
C SER A 36 5.18 26.29 4.93
N THR A 37 6.15 26.36 4.02
CA THR A 37 6.23 25.49 2.85
C THR A 37 6.66 24.08 3.25
N LEU A 38 7.60 23.95 4.17
CA LEU A 38 7.99 22.65 4.74
C LEU A 38 6.80 21.95 5.40
N TRP A 39 6.02 22.67 6.21
CA TRP A 39 4.79 22.12 6.79
C TRP A 39 3.82 21.65 5.71
N ARG A 40 3.59 22.45 4.66
CA ARG A 40 2.71 22.07 3.54
C ARG A 40 3.22 20.85 2.75
N ILE A 41 4.55 20.72 2.60
CA ILE A 41 5.20 19.52 2.04
C ILE A 41 4.92 18.32 2.93
N GLU A 42 5.07 18.45 4.24
CA GLU A 42 4.78 17.37 5.21
C GLU A 42 3.31 16.95 5.22
N GLN A 43 2.40 17.87 4.90
CA GLN A 43 0.98 17.53 4.71
C GLN A 43 0.65 16.96 3.33
N GLY A 44 1.63 16.85 2.43
CA GLY A 44 1.43 16.36 1.05
C GLY A 44 0.66 17.31 0.14
N THR A 45 0.55 18.59 0.50
CA THR A 45 -0.24 19.60 -0.26
C THR A 45 0.59 20.34 -1.31
N VAL A 46 1.91 20.19 -1.29
CA VAL A 46 2.83 20.78 -2.27
C VAL A 46 3.17 19.71 -3.31
N ARG A 47 3.06 20.07 -4.60
CA ARG A 47 3.39 19.19 -5.74
C ARG A 47 4.77 19.48 -6.36
N ASP A 48 5.46 20.50 -5.85
CA ASP A 48 6.78 20.93 -6.32
C ASP A 48 7.83 19.85 -6.00
N LYS A 49 8.23 19.12 -7.02
CA LYS A 49 9.12 17.96 -6.93
C LYS A 49 10.52 18.36 -6.48
N GLU A 50 11.03 19.49 -6.94
CA GLU A 50 12.37 19.95 -6.60
C GLU A 50 12.46 20.29 -5.11
N LYS A 51 11.44 20.94 -4.57
CA LYS A 51 11.39 21.23 -3.13
C LYS A 51 11.30 19.97 -2.29
N ILE A 52 10.45 19.01 -2.68
CA ILE A 52 10.33 17.72 -1.98
C ILE A 52 11.67 16.97 -2.01
N GLN A 53 12.31 16.92 -3.17
CA GLN A 53 13.63 16.30 -3.35
C GLN A 53 14.70 16.98 -2.50
N LYS A 54 14.70 18.32 -2.44
CA LYS A 54 15.64 19.08 -1.62
C LYS A 54 15.50 18.73 -0.13
N VAL A 55 14.26 18.67 0.37
CA VAL A 55 13.98 18.25 1.76
C VAL A 55 14.45 16.82 2.00
N ALA A 56 14.09 15.87 1.15
CA ALA A 56 14.51 14.48 1.28
C ALA A 56 16.04 14.34 1.30
N THR A 57 16.72 15.00 0.37
CA THR A 57 18.19 14.93 0.24
C THR A 57 18.88 15.50 1.46
N SER A 58 18.39 16.61 2.02
CA SER A 58 18.93 17.18 3.26
C SER A 58 18.70 16.31 4.51
N LEU A 59 17.73 15.39 4.45
CA LEU A 59 17.55 14.35 5.46
C LEU A 59 18.40 13.10 5.18
N GLY A 60 19.16 13.07 4.09
CA GLY A 60 19.98 11.92 3.68
C GLY A 60 19.21 10.84 2.93
N LEU A 61 18.10 11.22 2.27
CA LEU A 61 17.20 10.30 1.58
C LEU A 61 17.12 10.61 0.09
N PHE A 62 17.07 9.56 -0.73
CA PHE A 62 16.66 9.67 -2.13
C PHE A 62 15.17 9.44 -2.24
N VAL A 63 14.45 10.32 -2.92
CA VAL A 63 12.97 10.24 -3.00
C VAL A 63 12.52 8.95 -3.70
N ASP A 64 13.30 8.43 -4.65
CA ASP A 64 12.97 7.15 -5.30
C ASP A 64 13.02 5.97 -4.32
N ASP A 65 14.00 5.95 -3.41
CA ASP A 65 14.09 4.92 -2.37
C ASP A 65 13.01 5.07 -1.31
N LEU A 66 12.64 6.32 -1.01
CA LEU A 66 11.49 6.64 -0.18
C LEU A 66 10.19 6.07 -0.79
N MET A 67 9.93 6.33 -2.07
CA MET A 67 8.74 5.83 -2.77
C MET A 67 8.71 4.30 -2.80
N LYS A 68 9.86 3.65 -3.00
CA LYS A 68 9.96 2.19 -2.92
C LYS A 68 9.65 1.66 -1.52
N LYS A 69 10.17 2.31 -0.47
CA LYS A 69 9.92 1.94 0.93
C LYS A 69 8.44 2.10 1.28
N ILE A 70 7.84 3.25 0.96
CA ILE A 70 6.42 3.52 1.18
C ILE A 70 5.56 2.47 0.46
N LYS A 71 5.80 2.26 -0.85
CA LYS A 71 5.08 1.24 -1.63
C LYS A 71 5.24 -0.16 -1.04
N LYS A 72 6.42 -0.51 -0.53
CA LYS A 72 6.65 -1.81 0.12
C LYS A 72 5.89 -1.92 1.44
N GLU A 73 5.87 -0.87 2.26
CA GLU A 73 5.10 -0.82 3.51
C GLU A 73 3.59 -0.94 3.24
N ASP A 74 3.07 -0.24 2.24
CA ASP A 74 1.67 -0.32 1.80
C ASP A 74 1.29 -1.74 1.34
N ILE A 75 2.13 -2.38 0.50
CA ILE A 75 1.95 -3.79 0.12
C ILE A 75 1.99 -4.70 1.36
N THR A 76 2.90 -4.44 2.29
CA THR A 76 3.05 -5.27 3.50
C THR A 76 1.81 -5.18 4.37
N GLU A 77 1.27 -3.98 4.55
CA GLU A 77 0.07 -3.74 5.35
C GLU A 77 -1.17 -4.33 4.68
N THR A 78 -1.33 -4.09 3.38
CA THR A 78 -2.39 -4.71 2.58
C THR A 78 -2.36 -6.23 2.70
N LYS A 79 -1.16 -6.83 2.63
CA LYS A 79 -0.99 -8.28 2.79
C LYS A 79 -1.45 -8.75 4.16
N ARG A 80 -1.05 -8.09 5.25
CA ARG A 80 -1.49 -8.45 6.61
C ARG A 80 -3.02 -8.39 6.74
N ASN A 81 -3.65 -7.37 6.17
CA ASN A 81 -5.10 -7.23 6.20
C ASN A 81 -5.80 -8.36 5.43
N LEU A 82 -5.27 -8.73 4.26
CA LEU A 82 -5.78 -9.87 3.49
C LEU A 82 -5.58 -11.21 4.23
N GLU A 83 -4.46 -11.41 4.91
CA GLU A 83 -4.21 -12.60 5.75
C GLU A 83 -5.19 -12.68 6.93
N ALA A 84 -5.52 -11.55 7.56
CA ALA A 84 -6.53 -11.49 8.61
C ALA A 84 -7.92 -11.91 8.09
N ILE A 85 -8.30 -11.42 6.90
CA ILE A 85 -9.54 -11.83 6.23
C ILE A 85 -9.51 -13.32 5.87
N GLU A 86 -8.38 -13.84 5.39
CA GLU A 86 -8.23 -15.27 5.10
C GLU A 86 -8.53 -16.13 6.34
N ASN A 87 -7.99 -15.74 7.49
CA ASN A 87 -8.23 -16.43 8.75
C ASN A 87 -9.72 -16.41 9.12
N SER A 88 -10.41 -15.26 8.93
CA SER A 88 -11.87 -15.16 9.12
C SER A 88 -12.64 -16.10 8.19
N ILE A 89 -12.29 -16.12 6.90
CA ILE A 89 -12.90 -17.01 5.90
C ILE A 89 -12.69 -18.48 6.27
N ASN A 90 -11.50 -18.86 6.74
CA ASN A 90 -11.19 -20.23 7.16
C ASN A 90 -12.06 -20.71 8.32
N ILE A 91 -12.42 -19.80 9.23
CA ILE A 91 -13.35 -20.09 10.33
C ILE A 91 -14.79 -20.26 9.80
N GLY A 92 -15.11 -19.69 8.64
CA GLY A 92 -16.40 -19.83 7.97
C GLY A 92 -17.52 -18.97 8.57
N HIS A 93 -17.17 -18.01 9.44
CA HIS A 93 -18.11 -17.12 10.09
C HIS A 93 -18.20 -15.78 9.32
N LYS A 94 -19.41 -15.22 9.17
CA LYS A 94 -19.62 -13.90 8.54
C LYS A 94 -19.03 -13.73 7.12
N LEU A 95 -19.06 -14.79 6.30
CA LEU A 95 -18.56 -14.79 4.91
C LEU A 95 -19.09 -13.65 4.02
N LYS A 96 -20.29 -13.13 4.29
CA LYS A 96 -20.82 -11.95 3.59
C LYS A 96 -20.03 -10.69 3.92
N ASP A 97 -19.70 -10.50 5.20
CA ASP A 97 -18.94 -9.35 5.69
C ASP A 97 -17.51 -9.42 5.14
N ASP A 98 -16.88 -10.61 5.17
CA ASP A 98 -15.56 -10.83 4.57
C ASP A 98 -15.55 -10.47 3.07
N LEU A 99 -16.62 -10.81 2.34
CA LEU A 99 -16.74 -10.48 0.93
C LEU A 99 -16.90 -8.97 0.70
N GLU A 100 -17.63 -8.26 1.55
CA GLU A 100 -17.73 -6.79 1.46
C GLU A 100 -16.37 -6.14 1.78
N LEU A 101 -15.70 -6.56 2.85
CA LEU A 101 -14.34 -6.10 3.18
C LEU A 101 -13.38 -6.32 2.01
N LEU A 102 -13.41 -7.50 1.38
CA LEU A 102 -12.60 -7.75 0.18
C LEU A 102 -12.91 -6.79 -0.96
N LYS A 103 -14.15 -6.33 -1.14
CA LYS A 103 -14.46 -5.37 -2.21
C LYS A 103 -13.84 -4.00 -1.97
N GLU A 104 -13.70 -3.58 -0.70
CA GLU A 104 -13.13 -2.27 -0.35
C GLU A 104 -11.67 -2.10 -0.80
N PHE A 105 -10.91 -3.20 -0.94
CA PHE A 105 -9.50 -3.12 -1.40
C PHE A 105 -9.35 -2.75 -2.87
N GLU A 106 -10.37 -2.96 -3.72
CA GLU A 106 -10.39 -2.65 -5.17
C GLU A 106 -9.04 -2.80 -5.91
N LEU A 107 -8.31 -3.90 -5.67
CA LEU A 107 -6.97 -4.05 -6.22
C LEU A 107 -6.99 -4.14 -7.75
N GLU A 108 -6.12 -3.37 -8.41
CA GLU A 108 -5.92 -3.44 -9.86
C GLU A 108 -5.11 -4.68 -10.27
N SER A 109 -5.26 -5.14 -11.51
CA SER A 109 -4.57 -6.34 -12.03
C SER A 109 -3.04 -6.27 -11.98
N LYS A 110 -2.47 -5.05 -12.02
CA LYS A 110 -1.03 -4.81 -11.90
C LYS A 110 -0.50 -4.86 -10.46
N HIS A 111 -1.40 -4.95 -9.46
CA HIS A 111 -1.01 -4.94 -8.06
C HIS A 111 -0.38 -6.30 -7.67
N PRO A 112 0.76 -6.33 -6.96
CA PRO A 112 1.43 -7.58 -6.61
C PRO A 112 0.59 -8.58 -5.82
N LEU A 113 -0.39 -8.11 -5.04
CA LEU A 113 -1.30 -8.95 -4.25
C LEU A 113 -2.63 -9.27 -4.96
N TYR A 114 -2.80 -8.83 -6.21
CA TYR A 114 -4.05 -9.06 -6.96
C TYR A 114 -4.43 -10.55 -7.07
N PRO A 115 -3.49 -11.49 -7.37
CA PRO A 115 -3.82 -12.91 -7.40
C PRO A 115 -4.29 -13.45 -6.04
N PHE A 116 -3.65 -13.01 -4.95
CA PHE A 116 -4.03 -13.42 -3.59
C PHE A 116 -5.44 -12.92 -3.22
N TRP A 117 -5.74 -11.67 -3.54
CA TRP A 117 -7.08 -11.11 -3.34
C TRP A 117 -8.17 -11.82 -4.14
N LEU A 118 -7.92 -12.15 -5.42
CA LEU A 118 -8.83 -12.94 -6.23
C LEU A 118 -9.03 -14.35 -5.65
N PHE A 119 -7.95 -14.97 -5.17
CA PHE A 119 -8.01 -16.27 -4.50
C PHE A 119 -8.93 -16.22 -3.27
N LEU A 120 -8.79 -15.21 -2.41
CA LEU A 120 -9.68 -15.04 -1.25
C LEU A 120 -11.14 -14.86 -1.68
N LYS A 121 -11.42 -14.06 -2.72
CA LYS A 121 -12.78 -13.94 -3.28
C LYS A 121 -13.34 -15.29 -3.74
N ALA A 122 -12.56 -16.07 -4.48
CA ALA A 122 -12.98 -17.40 -4.93
C ALA A 122 -13.26 -18.34 -3.76
N LYS A 123 -12.37 -18.33 -2.74
CA LYS A 123 -12.49 -19.10 -1.51
C LYS A 123 -13.74 -18.73 -0.71
N THR A 124 -14.04 -17.44 -0.55
CA THR A 124 -15.28 -16.98 0.10
C THR A 124 -16.51 -17.49 -0.65
N PHE A 125 -16.55 -17.36 -1.98
CA PHE A 125 -17.68 -17.88 -2.78
C PHE A 125 -17.83 -19.40 -2.68
N PHE A 126 -16.72 -20.14 -2.58
CA PHE A 126 -16.73 -21.58 -2.39
C PHE A 126 -17.38 -21.96 -1.06
N TYR A 127 -16.97 -21.34 0.06
CA TYR A 127 -17.59 -21.57 1.38
C TYR A 127 -19.06 -21.13 1.43
N MET A 128 -19.43 -20.11 0.66
CA MET A 128 -20.83 -19.70 0.46
C MET A 128 -21.65 -20.65 -0.44
N LYS A 129 -21.07 -21.76 -0.91
CA LYS A 129 -21.68 -22.74 -1.85
C LYS A 129 -22.05 -22.17 -3.22
N LYS A 130 -21.43 -21.05 -3.62
CA LYS A 130 -21.62 -20.40 -4.93
C LYS A 130 -20.58 -20.87 -5.93
N TYR A 131 -20.55 -22.18 -6.19
CA TYR A 131 -19.45 -22.85 -6.90
C TYR A 131 -19.17 -22.31 -8.30
N GLN A 132 -20.21 -22.03 -9.10
CA GLN A 132 -20.04 -21.47 -10.45
C GLN A 132 -19.29 -20.12 -10.43
N LYS A 133 -19.58 -19.27 -9.44
CA LYS A 133 -18.89 -17.98 -9.27
C LYS A 133 -17.46 -18.18 -8.77
N ALA A 134 -17.26 -19.09 -7.81
CA ALA A 134 -15.94 -19.43 -7.30
C ALA A 134 -15.02 -19.94 -8.41
N GLU A 135 -15.50 -20.86 -9.24
CA GLU A 135 -14.75 -21.45 -10.34
C GLU A 135 -14.34 -20.42 -11.39
N ARG A 136 -15.27 -19.54 -11.79
CA ARG A 136 -14.99 -18.46 -12.75
C ARG A 136 -13.86 -17.55 -12.26
N ILE A 137 -13.85 -17.22 -10.97
CA ILE A 137 -12.81 -16.38 -10.37
C ILE A 137 -11.51 -17.17 -10.21
N ALA A 138 -11.56 -18.42 -9.76
CA ALA A 138 -10.38 -19.27 -9.60
C ALA A 138 -9.62 -19.49 -10.92
N LYS A 139 -10.33 -19.68 -12.04
CA LYS A 139 -9.74 -19.74 -13.38
C LYS A 139 -8.92 -18.49 -13.71
N SER A 140 -9.40 -17.30 -13.33
CA SER A 140 -8.65 -16.06 -13.53
C SER A 140 -7.37 -16.00 -12.70
N VAL A 141 -7.35 -16.58 -11.48
CA VAL A 141 -6.14 -16.67 -10.64
C VAL A 141 -5.10 -17.58 -11.28
N ILE A 142 -5.52 -18.76 -11.74
CA ILE A 142 -4.63 -19.77 -12.34
C ILE A 142 -3.91 -19.21 -13.58
N CYS A 143 -4.62 -18.43 -14.41
CA CYS A 143 -4.02 -17.77 -15.57
C CYS A 143 -2.97 -16.72 -15.21
N LEU A 144 -3.03 -16.14 -14.01
CA LEU A 144 -2.13 -15.07 -13.58
C LEU A 144 -0.89 -15.59 -12.83
N GLU A 145 -1.01 -16.70 -12.09
CA GLU A 145 0.10 -17.35 -11.41
C GLU A 145 0.11 -18.88 -11.63
N PRO A 146 0.51 -19.35 -12.82
CA PRO A 146 0.50 -20.78 -13.14
C PRO A 146 1.45 -21.62 -12.24
N ASN A 147 2.48 -21.00 -11.64
CA ASN A 147 3.55 -21.71 -10.92
C ASN A 147 3.30 -21.97 -9.43
N LYS A 148 2.23 -21.45 -8.79
CA LYS A 148 1.96 -21.69 -7.36
C LYS A 148 1.07 -22.90 -7.06
N LEU A 149 0.49 -23.57 -8.07
CA LEU A 149 -0.29 -24.78 -7.87
C LEU A 149 0.54 -26.04 -7.59
N ASN A 150 1.85 -26.02 -7.84
CA ASN A 150 2.73 -27.18 -7.61
C ASN A 150 3.11 -27.40 -6.14
N MET A 151 2.51 -26.68 -5.18
CA MET A 151 2.80 -26.82 -3.75
C MET A 151 1.61 -27.32 -2.91
N VAL A 152 0.47 -27.67 -3.52
CA VAL A 152 -0.73 -28.14 -2.79
C VAL A 152 -1.37 -29.38 -3.45
N LEU A 153 -0.58 -30.21 -4.12
CA LEU A 153 -0.94 -31.58 -4.46
C LEU A 153 0.06 -32.53 -3.82
#